data_AF-A0ABD3DFH7-F1
#
_entry.id   AF-A0ABD3DFH7-F1
#
_cell.length_a   1.000
_cell.length_b   1.000
_cell.length_c   1.000
_cell.angle_alpha   90.00
_cell.angle_beta   90.00
_cell.angle_gamma   90.00
#
_symmetry.space_group_name_H-M   'P 1'
#
loop_
_entity.id
_entity.type
_entity.pdbx_description
1 polymer ?
#
loop_
_entity_poly.entity_id
_entity_poly.type
_entity_poly.pdbx_seq_one_letter_code
_entity_poly.pdbx_strand_id
1 'polypeptide(L)'
;MAKPIIAILLLTISSFFITQLPLSYAGRSHTKLIKLRFYLQDKYQDPARTVHPVARADVTSSSSTSFGEVCVVNDPLTVGPHHTSKLIGYAQGIIASADFNVPAIHATLTIVFTAGKYNGSSFNMVGRNNLFLEYRKIPIVGGTGAFEMARGIITTSNYSSDPATYRATFMYDIVAVVEKLGKM
;
A
#
# COMPACT_ATOMS: atom_id res chain seq x y z
N MET A 1 16.38 69.52 19.08
CA MET A 1 15.23 68.90 19.78
C MET A 1 15.39 67.38 19.70
N ALA A 2 15.34 66.72 20.86
CA ALA A 2 15.32 65.29 21.23
C ALA A 2 15.51 64.11 20.21
N LYS A 3 16.30 63.12 20.67
CA LYS A 3 16.42 61.67 20.30
C LYS A 3 15.19 60.85 20.77
N PRO A 4 14.89 59.60 20.31
CA PRO A 4 15.75 58.38 20.36
C PRO A 4 15.70 57.48 19.08
N ILE A 5 16.72 56.70 18.70
CA ILE A 5 17.25 55.41 19.22
C ILE A 5 16.19 54.29 19.33
N ILE A 6 16.17 53.37 18.36
CA ILE A 6 15.91 51.92 18.50
C ILE A 6 16.81 51.23 17.43
N ALA A 7 18.02 50.77 17.78
CA ALA A 7 18.35 49.42 18.29
C ALA A 7 18.03 48.30 17.26
N ILE A 8 19.08 47.80 16.56
CA ILE A 8 19.66 46.45 16.72
C ILE A 8 18.75 45.38 16.10
N LEU A 9 19.17 44.60 15.10
CA LEU A 9 19.93 43.38 15.36
C LEU A 9 20.59 42.82 14.09
N LEU A 10 21.92 42.88 14.03
CA LEU A 10 22.70 41.85 13.34
C LEU A 10 22.50 40.54 14.12
N LEU A 11 21.86 39.56 13.51
CA LEU A 11 22.06 38.16 13.87
C LEU A 11 22.59 37.46 12.62
N THR A 12 23.92 37.39 12.63
CA THR A 12 24.75 36.31 12.11
C THR A 12 23.98 35.18 11.45
N ILE A 13 24.32 34.92 10.19
CA ILE A 13 24.19 33.64 9.50
C ILE A 13 24.43 32.54 10.52
N SER A 14 23.35 31.97 11.09
CA SER A 14 23.50 30.76 11.88
C SER A 14 23.89 29.73 10.84
N SER A 15 25.18 29.42 10.81
CA SER A 15 25.69 28.17 10.33
C SER A 15 24.80 27.09 10.92
N PHE A 16 23.76 26.70 10.18
CA PHE A 16 23.19 25.38 10.31
C PHE A 16 24.31 24.47 9.82
N PHE A 17 25.27 24.25 10.72
CA PHE A 17 25.88 22.96 10.88
C PHE A 17 24.69 22.01 10.87
N ILE A 18 24.41 21.45 9.69
CA ILE A 18 24.10 20.05 9.61
C ILE A 18 25.32 19.44 10.29
N THR A 19 25.25 19.27 11.61
CA THR A 19 25.97 18.19 12.26
C THR A 19 25.54 16.99 11.45
N GLN A 20 26.39 16.61 10.49
CA GLN A 20 26.47 15.25 10.05
C GLN A 20 26.62 14.50 11.36
N LEU A 21 25.51 13.98 11.90
CA LEU A 21 25.60 12.87 12.81
C LEU A 21 26.56 11.94 12.08
N PRO A 22 27.74 11.62 12.63
CA PRO A 22 28.49 10.53 12.07
C PRO A 22 27.48 9.39 12.07
N LEU A 23 27.10 8.94 10.88
CA LEU A 23 26.30 7.73 10.74
C LEU A 23 27.26 6.58 11.05
N SER A 24 27.86 6.58 12.24
CA SER A 24 28.34 5.41 12.92
C SER A 24 27.11 4.65 13.43
N TYR A 25 26.22 4.28 12.52
CA TYR A 25 25.41 3.09 12.68
C TYR A 25 26.25 1.92 12.19
N ALA A 26 27.37 1.69 12.87
CA ALA A 26 28.11 0.43 12.81
C ALA A 26 27.42 -0.64 13.68
N GLY A 27 26.09 -0.55 13.84
CA GLY A 27 25.28 -1.70 14.20
C GLY A 27 25.03 -2.48 12.92
N ARG A 28 25.45 -3.75 12.87
CA ARG A 28 25.05 -4.69 11.81
C ARG A 28 23.54 -4.58 11.60
N SER A 29 23.09 -3.86 10.57
CA SER A 29 21.69 -3.88 10.17
C SER A 29 21.43 -5.31 9.69
N HIS A 30 20.74 -6.09 10.52
CA HIS A 30 20.32 -7.43 10.16
C HIS A 30 19.11 -7.29 9.25
N THR A 31 19.39 -7.15 7.97
CA THR A 31 18.37 -7.15 6.93
C THR A 31 17.74 -8.52 6.81
N LYS A 32 16.41 -8.58 6.88
CA LYS A 32 15.64 -9.82 6.68
C LYS A 32 14.88 -9.75 5.36
N LEU A 33 15.10 -10.75 4.51
CA LEU A 33 14.28 -10.96 3.33
C LEU A 33 13.02 -11.76 3.70
N ILE A 34 11.85 -11.24 3.35
CA ILE A 34 10.56 -11.89 3.51
C ILE A 34 9.97 -12.18 2.13
N LYS A 35 9.65 -13.46 1.88
CA LYS A 35 8.94 -13.91 0.68
C LYS A 35 7.62 -14.53 1.09
N LEU A 36 6.52 -14.09 0.48
CA LEU A 36 5.17 -14.57 0.80
C LEU A 36 4.36 -14.74 -0.47
N ARG A 37 3.44 -15.71 -0.45
CA ARG A 37 2.36 -15.81 -1.42
C ARG A 37 1.04 -15.88 -0.67
N PHE A 38 0.06 -15.14 -1.15
CA PHE A 38 -1.33 -15.24 -0.71
C PHE A 38 -2.27 -14.86 -1.85
N TYR A 39 -3.57 -15.03 -1.62
CA TYR A 39 -4.62 -14.74 -2.60
C TYR A 39 -5.58 -13.71 -2.01
N LEU A 40 -5.85 -12.66 -2.77
CA LEU A 40 -6.80 -11.61 -2.43
C LEU A 40 -8.15 -11.97 -3.08
N GLN A 41 -9.22 -11.90 -2.29
CA GLN A 41 -10.57 -12.32 -2.66
C GLN A 41 -11.46 -11.08 -2.82
N ASP A 42 -11.61 -10.60 -4.05
CA ASP A 42 -12.43 -9.44 -4.38
C ASP A 42 -13.86 -9.87 -4.73
N LYS A 43 -14.84 -9.13 -4.20
CA LYS A 43 -16.24 -9.28 -4.56
C LYS A 43 -16.91 -7.91 -4.72
N TYR A 44 -17.32 -7.60 -5.95
CA TYR A 44 -17.89 -6.30 -6.30
C TYR A 44 -19.41 -6.25 -6.21
N GLN A 45 -20.14 -7.31 -5.85
CA GLN A 45 -21.61 -7.26 -5.67
C GLN A 45 -22.10 -8.00 -4.43
N ASP A 46 -23.31 -7.67 -4.01
CA ASP A 46 -23.99 -8.25 -2.84
C ASP A 46 -24.31 -9.75 -3.01
N PRO A 47 -24.60 -10.48 -1.92
CA PRO A 47 -24.80 -10.03 -0.53
C PRO A 47 -23.53 -9.98 0.35
N ALA A 48 -22.35 -10.23 -0.22
CA ALA A 48 -21.09 -10.26 0.53
C ALA A 48 -20.02 -9.44 -0.20
N ARG A 49 -20.42 -8.26 -0.67
CA ARG A 49 -19.54 -7.30 -1.33
C ARG A 49 -18.40 -6.92 -0.39
N THR A 50 -17.19 -6.82 -0.92
CA THR A 50 -15.98 -6.41 -0.19
C THR A 50 -15.39 -5.12 -0.75
N VAL A 51 -15.84 -4.70 -1.94
CA VAL A 51 -15.46 -3.45 -2.61
C VAL A 51 -16.69 -2.56 -2.79
N HIS A 52 -16.70 -1.39 -2.17
CA HIS A 52 -17.83 -0.47 -2.17
C HIS A 52 -17.48 0.84 -2.88
N PRO A 53 -18.19 1.21 -3.97
CA PRO A 53 -18.07 2.55 -4.55
C PRO A 53 -18.52 3.61 -3.55
N VAL A 54 -17.71 4.65 -3.35
CA VAL A 54 -17.96 5.75 -2.39
C VAL A 54 -17.95 7.13 -3.04
N ALA A 55 -17.34 7.27 -4.21
CA ALA A 55 -17.39 8.49 -5.00
C ALA A 55 -17.28 8.19 -6.50
N ARG A 56 -17.85 9.08 -7.31
CA ARG A 56 -17.79 9.05 -8.77
C ARG A 56 -17.62 10.48 -9.28
N ALA A 57 -16.89 10.64 -10.38
CA ALA A 57 -16.80 11.89 -11.11
C ALA A 57 -17.94 11.99 -12.14
N ASP A 58 -18.22 13.21 -12.63
CA ASP A 58 -19.26 13.45 -13.64
C ASP A 58 -19.02 12.65 -14.92
N VAL A 59 -17.76 12.35 -15.25
CA VAL A 59 -17.35 11.58 -16.43
C VAL A 59 -17.39 10.07 -16.22
N THR A 60 -17.59 9.58 -14.99
CA THR A 60 -17.45 8.15 -14.66
C THR A 60 -18.44 7.28 -15.45
N SER A 61 -19.70 7.70 -15.60
CA SER A 61 -20.73 6.90 -16.27
C SER A 61 -20.53 6.77 -17.78
N SER A 62 -19.86 7.74 -18.41
CA SER A 62 -19.53 7.71 -19.85
C SER A 62 -18.12 7.18 -20.13
N SER A 63 -17.33 6.92 -19.09
CA SER A 63 -15.96 6.43 -19.22
C SER A 63 -15.93 4.93 -19.44
N SER A 64 -15.20 4.48 -20.48
CA SER A 64 -14.96 3.05 -20.73
C SER A 64 -14.06 2.39 -19.69
N THR A 65 -13.37 3.17 -18.85
CA THR A 65 -12.47 2.69 -17.79
C THR A 65 -13.03 2.97 -16.38
N SER A 66 -14.26 3.48 -16.30
CA SER A 66 -14.87 3.99 -15.06
C SER A 66 -14.02 5.09 -14.40
N PHE A 67 -13.31 5.91 -15.18
CA PHE A 67 -12.45 6.98 -14.66
C PHE A 67 -13.16 7.81 -13.59
N GLY A 68 -12.48 8.05 -12.48
CA GLY A 68 -13.00 8.83 -11.35
C GLY A 68 -13.91 8.04 -10.39
N GLU A 69 -14.18 6.75 -10.63
CA GLU A 69 -14.76 5.90 -9.59
C GLU A 69 -13.74 5.64 -8.47
N VAL A 70 -14.16 5.88 -7.22
CA VAL A 70 -13.39 5.61 -6.01
C VAL A 70 -14.14 4.57 -5.18
N CYS A 71 -13.44 3.53 -4.76
CA CYS A 71 -13.98 2.47 -3.93
C CYS A 71 -13.19 2.31 -2.63
N VAL A 72 -13.89 2.01 -1.54
CA VAL A 72 -13.29 1.46 -0.32
C VAL A 72 -13.27 -0.06 -0.40
N VAL A 73 -12.19 -0.66 0.09
CA VAL A 73 -11.88 -2.09 -0.05
C VAL A 73 -11.69 -2.71 1.33
N ASN A 74 -12.25 -3.90 1.52
CA ASN A 74 -12.00 -4.79 2.66
C ASN A 74 -11.98 -6.26 2.20
N ASP A 75 -10.99 -6.60 1.39
CA ASP A 75 -10.91 -7.91 0.73
C ASP A 75 -10.21 -8.95 1.61
N PRO A 76 -10.79 -10.15 1.80
CA PRO A 76 -10.13 -11.25 2.49
C PRO A 76 -8.83 -11.70 1.80
N LEU A 77 -7.84 -12.04 2.62
CA LEU A 77 -6.60 -12.69 2.18
C LEU A 77 -6.61 -14.15 2.59
N THR A 78 -6.32 -15.05 1.66
CA THR A 78 -6.34 -16.50 1.90
C THR A 78 -5.02 -17.18 1.52
N VAL A 79 -4.73 -18.32 2.14
CA VAL A 79 -3.53 -19.13 1.82
C VAL A 79 -3.60 -19.81 0.46
N GLY A 80 -4.82 -20.07 -0.02
CA GLY A 80 -5.12 -20.75 -1.27
C GLY A 80 -6.10 -19.93 -2.12
N PRO A 81 -6.24 -20.26 -3.40
CA PRO A 81 -7.04 -19.46 -4.33
C PRO A 81 -8.53 -19.52 -4.05
N HIS A 82 -9.04 -20.61 -3.47
CA HIS A 82 -10.46 -20.72 -3.16
C HIS A 82 -10.84 -19.80 -2.00
N HIS A 83 -12.00 -19.15 -2.10
CA HIS A 83 -12.54 -18.27 -1.06
C HIS A 83 -12.82 -18.98 0.29
N THR A 84 -12.94 -20.31 0.27
CA THR A 84 -13.07 -21.16 1.47
C THR A 84 -11.71 -21.55 2.09
N SER A 85 -10.60 -21.20 1.43
CA SER A 85 -9.26 -21.43 1.96
C SER A 85 -9.06 -20.64 3.25
N LYS A 86 -8.11 -21.09 4.09
CA LYS A 86 -7.81 -20.43 5.37
C LYS A 86 -7.57 -18.94 5.19
N LEU A 87 -8.39 -18.15 5.86
CA LEU A 87 -8.26 -16.71 6.02
C LEU A 87 -6.99 -16.38 6.84
N ILE A 88 -6.23 -15.40 6.39
CA ILE A 88 -4.98 -14.95 7.04
C ILE A 88 -4.91 -13.45 7.26
N GLY A 89 -5.87 -12.68 6.75
CA GLY A 89 -5.84 -11.22 6.82
C GLY A 89 -6.82 -10.55 5.88
N TYR A 90 -6.61 -9.26 5.68
CA TYR A 90 -7.41 -8.40 4.80
C TYR A 90 -6.53 -7.41 4.04
N ALA A 91 -6.92 -7.08 2.81
CA ALA A 91 -6.48 -5.86 2.13
C ALA A 91 -7.51 -4.77 2.38
N GLN A 92 -7.09 -3.66 2.97
CA GLN A 92 -7.96 -2.58 3.41
C GLN A 92 -7.47 -1.23 2.88
N GLY A 93 -8.37 -0.40 2.36
CA GLY A 93 -8.00 0.94 1.91
C GLY A 93 -8.86 1.43 0.75
N ILE A 94 -8.23 2.13 -0.20
CA ILE A 94 -8.91 2.81 -1.30
C ILE A 94 -8.29 2.41 -2.63
N ILE A 95 -9.14 2.21 -3.62
CA ILE A 95 -8.77 2.13 -5.03
C ILE A 95 -9.52 3.20 -5.81
N ALA A 96 -8.89 3.73 -6.87
CA ALA A 96 -9.53 4.68 -7.77
C ALA A 96 -9.18 4.37 -9.22
N SER A 97 -10.18 4.35 -10.11
CA SER A 97 -9.95 4.28 -11.55
C SER A 97 -9.33 5.60 -12.04
N ALA A 98 -8.05 5.57 -12.37
CA ALA A 98 -7.22 6.76 -12.52
C ALA A 98 -6.60 6.91 -13.91
N ASP A 99 -7.08 6.15 -14.89
CA ASP A 99 -6.56 6.16 -16.26
C ASP A 99 -7.74 6.22 -17.26
N PHE A 100 -7.68 7.15 -18.19
CA PHE A 100 -8.72 7.36 -19.20
C PHE A 100 -8.71 6.33 -20.32
N ASN A 101 -7.56 5.70 -20.57
CA ASN A 101 -7.33 4.90 -21.77
C ASN A 101 -7.31 3.41 -21.47
N VAL A 102 -6.83 3.03 -20.28
CA VAL A 102 -6.80 1.63 -19.84
C VAL A 102 -7.51 1.46 -18.50
N PRO A 103 -8.19 0.33 -18.24
CA PRO A 103 -8.68 -0.08 -16.92
C PRO A 103 -7.53 -0.28 -15.93
N ALA A 104 -7.00 0.83 -15.44
CA ALA A 104 -5.96 0.88 -14.42
C ALA A 104 -6.45 1.64 -13.20
N ILE A 105 -6.21 1.03 -12.04
CA ILE A 105 -6.52 1.63 -10.76
C ILE A 105 -5.25 2.20 -10.11
N HIS A 106 -5.37 3.29 -9.38
CA HIS A 106 -4.44 3.64 -8.32
C HIS A 106 -4.90 2.92 -7.05
N ALA A 107 -4.02 2.10 -6.47
CA ALA A 107 -4.30 1.38 -5.22
C ALA A 107 -3.48 1.98 -4.08
N THR A 108 -4.15 2.32 -2.99
CA THR A 108 -3.54 2.64 -1.69
C THR A 108 -4.17 1.70 -0.66
N LEU A 109 -3.48 0.59 -0.39
CA LEU A 109 -4.00 -0.49 0.45
C LEU A 109 -3.01 -0.86 1.55
N THR A 110 -3.55 -1.18 2.71
CA THR A 110 -2.86 -1.82 3.82
C THR A 110 -3.19 -3.31 3.80
N ILE A 111 -2.16 -4.14 3.75
CA ILE A 111 -2.26 -5.59 3.90
C ILE A 111 -2.11 -5.92 5.38
N VAL A 112 -3.21 -6.29 6.04
CA VAL A 112 -3.31 -6.55 7.47
C VAL A 112 -3.36 -8.06 7.71
N PHE A 113 -2.36 -8.61 8.41
CA PHE A 113 -2.35 -10.03 8.78
C PHE A 113 -3.02 -10.24 10.14
N THR A 114 -3.96 -11.17 10.20
CA THR A 114 -4.74 -11.50 11.40
C THR A 114 -4.53 -12.93 11.89
N ALA A 115 -3.65 -13.70 11.23
CA ALA A 115 -3.32 -15.06 11.61
C ALA A 115 -1.88 -15.46 11.27
N GLY A 116 -1.44 -16.57 11.84
CA GLY A 116 -0.14 -17.17 11.56
C GLY A 116 1.05 -16.34 12.06
N LYS A 117 2.21 -16.52 11.42
CA LYS A 117 3.50 -15.94 11.85
C LYS A 117 3.50 -14.40 11.88
N TYR A 118 2.65 -13.77 11.07
CA TYR A 118 2.61 -12.32 10.91
C TYR A 118 1.38 -11.67 11.55
N ASN A 119 0.64 -12.41 12.38
CA ASN A 119 -0.53 -11.89 13.07
C ASN A 119 -0.24 -10.55 13.78
N GLY A 120 -1.07 -9.55 13.56
CA GLY A 120 -0.93 -8.20 14.10
C GLY A 120 0.08 -7.31 13.36
N SER A 121 0.71 -7.81 12.29
CA SER A 121 1.61 -7.01 11.45
C SER A 121 0.91 -6.58 10.16
N SER A 122 1.40 -5.51 9.53
CA SER A 122 0.87 -5.04 8.24
C SER A 122 1.95 -4.43 7.35
N PHE A 123 1.69 -4.34 6.05
CA PHE A 123 2.48 -3.50 5.15
C PHE A 123 1.57 -2.71 4.20
N ASN A 124 2.07 -1.60 3.69
CA ASN A 124 1.33 -0.71 2.79
C ASN A 124 1.83 -0.84 1.36
N MET A 125 0.88 -0.87 0.43
CA MET A 125 1.13 -0.81 -1.00
C MET A 125 0.50 0.44 -1.59
N VAL A 126 1.27 1.14 -2.41
CA VAL A 126 0.81 2.34 -3.12
C VAL A 126 1.31 2.25 -4.55
N GLY A 127 0.40 2.28 -5.52
CA GLY A 127 0.82 2.32 -6.91
C GLY A 127 -0.28 2.07 -7.93
N ARG A 128 0.11 2.24 -9.20
CA ARG A 128 -0.73 1.99 -10.36
C ARG A 128 -0.80 0.49 -10.64
N ASN A 129 -2.01 -0.01 -10.84
CA ASN A 129 -2.30 -1.41 -11.14
C ASN A 129 -3.12 -1.50 -12.44
N ASN A 130 -2.46 -1.81 -13.56
CA ASN A 130 -3.10 -1.95 -14.87
C ASN A 130 -3.69 -3.35 -15.01
N LEU A 131 -5.02 -3.48 -14.96
CA LEU A 131 -5.70 -4.78 -14.88
C LEU A 131 -5.55 -5.64 -16.14
N PHE A 132 -5.17 -5.06 -17.29
CA PHE A 132 -4.89 -5.78 -18.53
C PHE A 132 -3.53 -6.49 -18.56
N LEU A 133 -2.58 -6.12 -17.70
CA LEU A 133 -1.30 -6.80 -17.66
C LEU A 133 -1.40 -8.10 -16.85
N GLU A 134 -0.81 -9.18 -17.36
CA GLU A 134 -0.77 -10.47 -16.67
C GLU A 134 -0.06 -10.36 -15.32
N TYR A 135 1.11 -9.72 -15.28
CA TYR A 135 1.89 -9.49 -14.07
C TYR A 135 2.05 -8.01 -13.81
N ARG A 136 1.68 -7.57 -12.60
CA ARG A 136 1.65 -6.16 -12.19
C ARG A 136 2.51 -5.98 -10.96
N LYS A 137 3.42 -5.02 -10.99
CA LYS A 137 4.37 -4.75 -9.91
C LYS A 137 3.94 -3.50 -9.14
N ILE A 138 3.74 -3.64 -7.83
CA ILE A 138 3.30 -2.55 -6.96
C ILE A 138 4.30 -2.40 -5.80
N PRO A 139 4.83 -1.19 -5.54
CA PRO A 139 5.76 -0.96 -4.44
C PRO A 139 5.16 -1.22 -3.05
N ILE A 140 5.99 -1.77 -2.17
CA ILE A 140 5.77 -1.74 -0.72
C ILE A 140 6.46 -0.49 -0.19
N VAL A 141 5.68 0.39 0.44
CA VAL A 141 6.12 1.73 0.87
C VAL A 141 6.36 1.83 2.38
N GLY A 142 6.09 0.77 3.13
CA GLY A 142 6.30 0.72 4.57
C GLY A 142 5.51 -0.42 5.22
N GLY A 143 5.64 -0.56 6.53
CA GLY A 143 4.86 -1.53 7.29
C GLY A 143 5.03 -1.39 8.80
N THR A 144 4.37 -2.27 9.53
CA THR A 144 4.33 -2.31 11.00
C THR A 144 4.61 -3.72 11.50
N GLY A 145 4.99 -3.84 12.78
CA GLY A 145 5.27 -5.13 13.41
C GLY A 145 6.40 -5.87 12.69
N ALA A 146 6.14 -7.08 12.21
CA ALA A 146 7.13 -7.88 11.49
C ALA A 146 7.60 -7.26 10.15
N PHE A 147 6.90 -6.23 9.66
CA PHE A 147 7.21 -5.46 8.44
C PHE A 147 7.57 -4.00 8.74
N GLU A 148 7.95 -3.67 9.98
CA GLU A 148 8.47 -2.35 10.31
C GLU A 148 9.64 -1.98 9.38
N MET A 149 9.61 -0.77 8.79
CA MET A 149 10.59 -0.34 7.79
C MET A 149 10.66 -1.22 6.52
N ALA A 150 9.61 -2.01 6.22
CA ALA A 150 9.59 -2.83 5.02
C ALA A 150 9.62 -1.98 3.73
N ARG A 151 10.47 -2.37 2.80
CA ARG A 151 10.47 -1.92 1.40
C ARG A 151 10.52 -3.11 0.47
N GLY A 152 9.95 -3.01 -0.73
CA GLY A 152 9.96 -4.13 -1.64
C GLY A 152 8.96 -4.02 -2.77
N ILE A 153 8.62 -5.17 -3.34
CA ILE A 153 7.71 -5.27 -4.48
C ILE A 153 6.67 -6.35 -4.23
N ILE A 154 5.45 -6.05 -4.66
CA ILE A 154 4.35 -6.98 -4.84
C ILE A 154 4.26 -7.29 -6.32
N THR A 155 4.24 -8.56 -6.70
CA THR A 155 3.87 -8.99 -8.04
C THR A 155 2.50 -9.65 -7.97
N THR A 156 1.51 -9.08 -8.67
CA THR A 156 0.14 -9.59 -8.67
C THR A 156 -0.36 -9.91 -10.07
N SER A 157 -1.16 -10.98 -10.17
CA SER A 157 -1.84 -11.44 -11.38
C SER A 157 -3.28 -11.85 -11.09
N ASN A 158 -4.10 -11.88 -12.15
CA ASN A 158 -5.46 -12.43 -12.06
C ASN A 158 -5.34 -13.96 -11.99
N TYR A 159 -5.86 -14.57 -10.93
CA TYR A 159 -5.88 -16.03 -10.81
C TYR A 159 -7.17 -16.61 -11.40
N SER A 160 -8.31 -16.04 -11.05
CA SER A 160 -9.62 -16.43 -11.58
C SER A 160 -10.60 -15.27 -11.49
N SER A 161 -11.60 -15.27 -12.36
CA SER A 161 -12.72 -14.32 -12.29
C SER A 161 -14.00 -15.05 -12.67
N ASP A 162 -15.06 -14.81 -11.90
CA ASP A 162 -16.40 -15.32 -12.15
C ASP A 162 -17.34 -14.13 -12.37
N PRO A 163 -17.67 -13.81 -13.62
CA PRO A 163 -18.57 -12.72 -13.95
C PRO A 163 -19.99 -12.91 -13.40
N ALA A 164 -20.45 -14.15 -13.21
CA ALA A 164 -21.80 -14.42 -12.72
C ALA A 164 -21.95 -14.04 -11.24
N THR A 165 -20.88 -14.18 -10.46
CA THR A 165 -20.87 -13.87 -9.02
C THR A 165 -20.11 -12.61 -8.66
N TYR A 166 -19.57 -11.90 -9.65
CA TYR A 166 -18.71 -10.71 -9.50
C TYR A 166 -17.55 -10.94 -8.54
N ARG A 167 -16.97 -12.15 -8.59
CA ARG A 167 -15.82 -12.53 -7.78
C ARG A 167 -14.55 -12.52 -8.62
N ALA A 168 -13.48 -11.98 -8.07
CA ALA A 168 -12.15 -12.12 -8.62
C ALA A 168 -11.20 -12.60 -7.54
N THR A 169 -10.27 -13.48 -7.93
CA THR A 169 -9.17 -13.92 -7.09
C THR A 169 -7.88 -13.43 -7.73
N PHE A 170 -7.06 -12.76 -6.95
CA PHE A 170 -5.76 -12.26 -7.39
C PHE A 170 -4.65 -12.94 -6.59
N MET A 171 -3.63 -13.44 -7.29
CA MET A 171 -2.43 -13.94 -6.63
C MET A 171 -1.52 -12.77 -6.28
N TYR A 172 -0.90 -12.79 -5.10
CA TYR A 172 0.05 -11.80 -4.64
C TYR A 172 1.35 -12.49 -4.21
N ASP A 173 2.44 -12.20 -4.90
CA ASP A 173 3.80 -12.59 -4.54
C ASP A 173 4.55 -11.38 -3.97
N ILE A 174 5.03 -11.53 -2.74
CA ILE A 174 5.71 -10.47 -2.00
C ILE A 174 7.19 -10.77 -1.90
N VAL A 175 8.02 -9.77 -2.20
CA VAL A 175 9.43 -9.76 -1.82
C VAL A 175 9.68 -8.47 -1.06
N ALA A 176 9.85 -8.58 0.26
CA ALA A 176 10.09 -7.45 1.16
C ALA A 176 11.43 -7.58 1.86
N VAL A 177 12.10 -6.45 2.00
CA VAL A 177 13.33 -6.25 2.76
C VAL A 177 12.96 -5.47 4.01
N VAL A 178 13.23 -6.05 5.17
CA VAL A 178 12.93 -5.49 6.49
C VAL A 178 14.23 -5.24 7.22
N GLU A 179 14.46 -4.00 7.64
CA GLU A 179 15.60 -3.65 8.49
C GLU A 179 15.23 -3.84 9.94
N LYS A 180 16.03 -4.62 10.67
CA LYS A 180 15.94 -4.64 12.13
C LYS A 180 16.81 -3.53 12.68
N LEU A 181 16.17 -2.54 13.27
CA LEU A 181 16.87 -1.63 14.16
C LEU A 181 17.39 -2.46 15.35
N GLY A 182 18.67 -2.29 15.66
CA GLY A 182 19.20 -2.77 16.94
C GLY A 182 18.39 -2.16 18.08
N LYS A 183 18.35 -2.83 19.24
CA LYS A 183 17.71 -2.25 20.43
C LYS A 183 18.29 -0.85 20.64
N MET A 184 17.41 0.15 20.72
CA MET A 184 17.77 1.49 21.18
C MET A 184 18.11 1.45 22.67
#